data_AF-A9LRV2-F1
#
_entry.id   AF-A9LRV2-F1
#
_cell.length_a   1.000
_cell.length_b   1.000
_cell.length_c   1.000
_cell.angle_alpha   90.00
_cell.angle_beta   90.00
_cell.angle_gamma   90.00
#
_symmetry.space_group_name_H-M   'P 1'
#
loop_
_entity.id
_entity.type
_entity.pdbx_description
1 polymer ?
#
loop_
_entity_poly.entity_id
_entity_poly.type
_entity_poly.pdbx_seq_one_letter_code
_entity_poly.pdbx_strand_id
1 'polypeptide(L)' 'MKKLITFVLFLFASLTLSAQETYIVLLGGQSNMAGRGQFDELSEADKQRVDKAAEMITIVFNGRPEVPLSYQSASKR' A
#
# COMPACT_ATOMS: atom_id res chain seq x y z
N MET A 1 19.44 10.47 -44.54
CA MET A 1 19.77 9.35 -43.63
C MET A 1 19.80 9.76 -42.17
N LYS A 2 20.50 10.84 -41.76
CA LYS A 2 20.52 11.32 -40.37
C LYS A 2 19.12 11.57 -39.77
N LYS A 3 18.23 12.26 -40.50
CA LYS A 3 16.85 12.53 -40.06
C LYS A 3 16.00 11.26 -39.85
N LEU A 4 16.26 10.21 -40.65
CA LEU A 4 15.58 8.92 -40.52
C LEU A 4 16.06 8.17 -39.27
N ILE A 5 17.37 8.23 -38.99
CA ILE A 5 17.97 7.64 -37.79
C ILE A 5 17.44 8.33 -36.53
N THR A 6 17.34 9.67 -36.54
CA THR A 6 16.79 10.43 -35.41
C THR A 6 15.31 10.09 -35.17
N PHE A 7 14.53 9.91 -36.25
CA PHE A 7 13.12 9.53 -36.14
C PHE A 7 12.94 8.12 -35.56
N VAL A 8 13.76 7.16 -35.99
CA VAL A 8 13.74 5.79 -35.45
C VAL A 8 14.13 5.76 -33.97
N LEU A 9 15.14 6.54 -33.56
CA LEU A 9 15.54 6.67 -32.16
C LEU A 9 14.45 7.28 -31.29
N PHE A 10 13.74 8.29 -31.79
CA PHE A 10 12.61 8.90 -31.08
C PHE A 10 11.43 7.93 -30.93
N LEU A 11 11.13 7.17 -31.99
CA LEU A 11 10.07 6.15 -31.96
C LEU A 11 10.38 5.05 -30.94
N PHE A 12 11.64 4.60 -30.89
CA PHE A 12 12.07 3.57 -29.94
C PHE A 12 12.01 4.05 -28.48
N ALA A 13 12.36 5.32 -28.22
CA ALA A 13 12.26 5.92 -26.90
C ALA A 13 10.81 6.07 -26.40
N SER A 14 9.84 6.23 -27.31
CA SER A 14 8.41 6.34 -26.93
C SER A 14 7.75 5.00 -26.55
N LEU A 15 8.37 3.87 -26.91
CA LEU A 15 7.82 2.53 -26.68
C LEU A 15 8.23 1.92 -25.33
N THR A 16 9.19 2.51 -24.61
CA THR A 16 9.76 1.93 -23.38
C THR A 16 9.09 2.38 -22.08
N LEU A 17 8.03 3.20 -22.14
CA LEU A 17 7.42 3.79 -20.94
C LEU A 17 6.03 3.21 -20.66
N SER A 18 5.97 1.94 -20.29
CA SER A 18 4.76 1.33 -19.73
C SER A 18 5.12 0.61 -18.43
N ALA A 19 5.13 1.34 -17.31
CA ALA A 19 5.21 0.74 -15.99
C ALA A 19 3.80 0.28 -15.59
N GLN A 20 3.63 -1.03 -15.38
CA GLN A 20 2.34 -1.60 -14.98
C GLN A 20 2.21 -1.51 -13.46
N GLU A 21 1.16 -0.84 -12.97
CA GLU A 21 0.88 -0.77 -11.54
C GLU A 21 0.68 -2.18 -10.97
N THR A 22 1.51 -2.55 -10.00
CA THR A 22 1.45 -3.86 -9.35
C THR A 22 0.95 -3.69 -7.93
N TYR A 23 -0.19 -4.30 -7.63
CA TYR A 23 -0.80 -4.27 -6.30
C TYR A 23 -0.41 -5.54 -5.54
N ILE A 24 0.22 -5.37 -4.37
CA ILE A 24 0.51 -6.47 -3.45
C ILE A 24 -0.62 -6.53 -2.42
N VAL A 25 -1.44 -7.58 -2.49
CA VAL A 25 -2.55 -7.79 -1.56
C VAL A 25 -2.17 -8.87 -0.55
N LEU A 26 -2.07 -8.49 0.73
CA LEU A 26 -1.89 -9.42 1.83
C LEU A 26 -3.26 -9.83 2.38
N LEU A 27 -3.66 -11.08 2.17
CA LEU A 27 -4.88 -11.65 2.73
C LEU A 27 -4.63 -12.03 4.19
N GLY A 28 -4.78 -11.06 5.09
CA GLY A 28 -4.70 -11.26 6.53
C GLY A 28 -6.07 -11.57 7.13
N GLY A 29 -6.13 -12.61 7.97
CA GLY A 29 -7.25 -12.91 8.84
C GLY A 29 -6.74 -13.30 10.22
N GLN A 30 -7.55 -13.12 11.26
CA GLN A 30 -7.21 -13.58 12.62
C GLN A 30 -7.29 -15.12 12.65
N SER A 31 -6.27 -15.82 12.15
CA SER A 31 -6.26 -17.28 12.23
C SER A 31 -6.02 -17.78 13.67
N ASN A 32 -5.45 -16.95 14.55
CA ASN A 32 -5.26 -17.30 15.97
C ASN A 32 -4.91 -16.11 16.91
N MET A 33 -5.37 -14.89 16.61
CA MET A 33 -5.00 -13.71 17.42
C MET A 33 -5.89 -13.60 18.67
N ALA A 34 -5.54 -14.34 19.72
CA ALA A 34 -6.23 -14.34 21.03
C ALA A 34 -6.09 -13.02 21.82
N GLY A 35 -5.46 -12.00 21.26
CA GLY A 35 -5.29 -10.69 21.89
C GLY A 35 -5.85 -9.60 21.01
N ARG A 36 -6.79 -8.81 21.54
CA ARG A 36 -7.06 -7.48 20.99
C ARG A 36 -5.77 -6.69 21.20
N GLY A 37 -5.04 -6.38 20.14
CA GLY A 37 -3.88 -5.50 20.25
C GLY A 37 -4.31 -4.17 20.84
N GLN A 38 -3.71 -3.75 21.95
CA GLN A 38 -3.96 -2.45 22.54
C GLN A 38 -3.00 -1.44 21.93
N PHE A 39 -3.46 -0.72 20.91
CA PHE A 39 -2.66 0.31 20.25
C PHE A 39 -2.14 1.37 21.24
N ASP A 40 -2.94 1.68 22.26
CA ASP A 40 -2.59 2.65 23.30
C ASP A 40 -1.40 2.20 24.16
N GLU A 41 -1.15 0.89 24.27
CA GLU A 41 -0.03 0.30 25.00
C GLU A 41 1.26 0.23 24.18
N LEU A 42 1.21 0.56 22.88
CA LEU A 42 2.40 0.59 22.03
C LEU A 42 3.35 1.72 22.45
N SER A 43 4.64 1.50 22.25
CA SER A 43 5.62 2.58 22.41
C SER A 43 5.40 3.68 21.37
N GLU A 44 5.82 4.91 21.66
CA GLU A 44 5.72 6.02 20.69
C GLU A 44 6.48 5.72 19.38
N ALA A 45 7.60 5.01 19.48
CA ALA A 45 8.34 4.56 18.30
C ALA A 45 7.51 3.61 17.44
N ASP A 46 6.74 2.71 18.05
CA ASP A 46 5.88 1.77 17.35
C ASP A 46 4.68 2.45 16.71
N LYS A 47 4.08 3.41 17.40
CA LYS A 47 2.99 4.24 16.85
C LYS A 47 3.46 5.00 15.60
N GLN A 48 4.62 5.64 15.66
CA GLN A 48 5.23 6.31 14.50
C GLN A 48 5.51 5.35 13.34
N ARG A 49 5.91 4.11 13.64
CA ARG A 49 6.08 3.07 12.60
C ARG A 49 4.75 2.71 11.94
N VAL A 50 3.68 2.60 12.71
CA VAL A 50 2.33 2.35 12.17
C VAL A 50 1.86 3.52 11.31
N ASP A 51 2.03 4.76 11.78
CA ASP A 51 1.64 5.96 11.03
C ASP A 51 2.38 6.05 9.69
N LYS A 52 3.70 5.80 9.70
CA LYS A 52 4.50 5.78 8.47
C LYS A 52 4.08 4.66 7.52
N ALA A 53 3.69 3.50 8.05
CA ALA A 53 3.20 2.40 7.23
C ALA A 53 1.83 2.74 6.58
N ALA A 54 1.00 3.54 7.26
CA ALA A 54 -0.30 3.97 6.75
C ALA A 54 -0.24 4.87 5.51
N GLU A 55 0.90 5.49 5.23
CA GLU A 55 1.12 6.26 3.99
C GLU A 55 1.15 5.39 2.73
N MET A 56 1.46 4.09 2.88
CA MET A 56 1.67 3.18 1.76
C MET A 56 0.75 1.95 1.78
N ILE A 57 0.07 1.70 2.91
CA ILE A 57 -0.74 0.50 3.12
C ILE A 57 -2.20 0.92 3.30
N THR A 58 -3.07 0.35 2.47
CA THR A 58 -4.53 0.43 2.64
C THR A 58 -5.08 -0.91 3.14
N ILE A 59 -6.22 -0.85 3.84
CA ILE A 59 -6.98 -2.01 4.30
C ILE A 59 -8.36 -1.96 3.66
N VAL A 60 -8.81 -3.12 3.18
CA VAL A 60 -10.20 -3.40 2.82
C VAL A 60 -10.76 -4.39 3.83
N PHE A 61 -11.89 -4.04 4.48
CA PHE A 61 -12.54 -4.90 5.47
C PHE A 61 -14.04 -5.01 5.18
N ASN A 62 -14.58 -6.24 5.19
CA ASN A 62 -16.00 -6.54 4.92
C ASN A 62 -16.55 -5.89 3.64
N GLY A 63 -15.76 -5.85 2.56
CA GLY A 63 -16.17 -5.29 1.27
C GLY A 63 -16.36 -3.77 1.27
N ARG A 64 -15.92 -3.06 2.31
CA ARG A 64 -15.89 -1.59 2.35
C ARG A 64 -14.78 -1.05 1.45
N PRO A 65 -14.85 0.22 1.01
CA PRO A 65 -13.75 0.88 0.31
C PRO A 65 -12.43 0.77 1.08
N GLU A 66 -11.32 0.78 0.35
CA GLU A 66 -10.01 0.81 0.99
C GLU A 66 -9.82 2.08 1.81
N VAL A 67 -9.21 1.93 2.98
CA VAL A 67 -8.85 3.04 3.85
C VAL A 67 -7.39 2.89 4.26
N PRO A 68 -6.66 3.97 4.57
CA PRO A 68 -5.32 3.86 5.13
C PRO A 68 -5.28 2.91 6.34
N LEU A 69 -4.16 2.20 6.50
CA LEU A 69 -3.90 1.39 7.69
C LEU A 69 -4.19 2.23 8.93
N SER A 70 -5.14 1.78 9.73
CA SER A 70 -5.59 2.50 10.92
C SER A 70 -5.96 1.51 12.00
N TYR A 71 -5.91 1.97 13.24
CA TYR A 71 -6.38 1.20 14.38
C TYR A 71 -7.83 1.59 14.69
N GLN A 72 -8.66 0.61 15.03
CA GLN A 72 -9.98 0.86 15.57
C GLN A 72 -9.96 0.46 17.03
N SER A 73 -10.17 1.44 17.92
CA SER A 73 -10.48 1.13 19.31
C SER A 73 -11.82 0.41 19.33
N ALA A 74 -11.81 -0.87 19.71
CA ALA A 74 -13.05 -1.62 19.87
C ALA A 74 -13.78 -1.07 21.10
N SER A 75 -14.56 0.00 20.92
CA SER A 75 -15.56 0.37 21.92
C SER A 75 -16.50 -0.82 22.05
N LYS A 76 -16.46 -1.51 23.19
CA LYS A 76 -17.44 -2.56 23.51
C LYS A 76 -18.83 -1.95 23.31
N ARG A 77 -19.57 -2.45 22.32
CA ARG A 77 -21.03 -2.39 22.36
C ARG A 77 -21.53 -3.36 23.42
#